data_AF-A0A2M7DXA1-F1
#
_entry.id   AF-A0A2M7DXA1-F1
#
_cell.length_a   1.000
_cell.length_b   1.000
_cell.length_c   1.000
_cell.angle_alpha   90.00
_cell.angle_beta   90.00
_cell.angle_gamma   90.00
#
_symmetry.space_group_name_H-M   'P 1'
#
loop_
_entity.id
_entity.type
_entity.pdbx_description
1 polymer ?
#
loop_
_entity_poly.entity_id
_entity_poly.type
_entity_poly.pdbx_seq_one_letter_code
_entity_poly.pdbx_strand_id
1 'polypeptide(L)'
;MPGKEVNKRFILKNSKWEPLPSGLLKGITTPLFTFGDKIRILGEPFRKRGTNPDETLAQLVLRRMGKSFLDYAIDPFIMGVYSGDPARLVTRHALPKLYSLEQTYGSFIGGAIKKGFKKKSPRELKATRKVFSVKGGLSELINALYNKTGKENFFLSAKELSVEYVDGKYFSTFLNSDGTEIIVKSNKLITTTGAFALKNILSFIDKEKLSPITNLPYANVVEVVLGF
;
A
#
# COMPACT_ATOMS: atom_id res chain seq x y z
N MET A 1 -10.89 25.07 8.36
CA MET A 1 -11.63 24.03 7.61
C MET A 1 -10.68 23.54 6.52
N PRO A 2 -10.40 22.24 6.36
CA PRO A 2 -9.62 21.80 5.20
C PRO A 2 -10.39 22.24 3.95
N GLY A 3 -9.72 23.04 3.12
CA GLY A 3 -10.33 23.75 2.00
C GLY A 3 -11.10 22.80 1.08
N LYS A 4 -12.29 23.23 0.67
CA LYS A 4 -12.92 22.74 -0.55
C LYS A 4 -11.89 22.85 -1.69
N GLU A 5 -11.66 21.75 -2.41
CA GLU A 5 -11.08 21.69 -3.76
C GLU A 5 -9.55 21.69 -3.97
N VAL A 6 -8.82 20.71 -3.43
CA VAL A 6 -7.59 20.23 -4.11
C VAL A 6 -7.87 18.91 -4.81
N ASN A 7 -8.43 18.99 -6.02
CA ASN A 7 -8.72 17.83 -6.88
C ASN A 7 -7.64 17.57 -7.93
N LYS A 8 -6.55 18.33 -7.93
CA LYS A 8 -5.47 18.20 -8.91
C LYS A 8 -4.23 17.64 -8.24
N ARG A 9 -3.62 16.67 -8.89
CA ARG A 9 -2.31 16.10 -8.54
C ARG A 9 -1.32 16.57 -9.59
N PHE A 10 -0.13 16.97 -9.17
CA PHE A 10 0.92 17.48 -10.06
C PHE A 10 2.13 16.56 -10.04
N ILE A 11 2.80 16.48 -11.18
CA ILE A 11 4.05 15.74 -11.37
C ILE A 11 5.09 16.73 -11.85
N LEU A 12 6.29 16.71 -11.26
CA LEU A 12 7.40 17.54 -11.71
C LEU A 12 8.03 16.90 -12.96
N LYS A 13 8.05 17.64 -14.07
CA LYS A 13 8.70 17.24 -15.32
C LYS A 13 9.49 18.42 -15.88
N ASN A 14 10.78 18.23 -16.16
CA ASN A 14 11.66 19.28 -16.69
C ASN A 14 11.57 20.59 -15.89
N SER A 15 11.67 20.51 -14.57
CA SER A 15 11.55 21.64 -13.63
C SER A 15 10.22 22.39 -13.66
N LYS A 16 9.17 21.79 -14.22
CA LYS A 16 7.82 22.37 -14.28
C LYS A 16 6.77 21.42 -13.71
N TRP A 17 5.84 21.96 -12.92
CA TRP A 17 4.72 21.21 -12.37
C TRP A 17 3.63 21.02 -13.43
N GLU A 18 3.38 19.78 -13.80
CA GLU A 18 2.40 19.40 -14.81
C GLU A 18 1.24 18.63 -14.15
N PRO A 19 -0.03 19.00 -14.41
CA PRO A 19 -1.16 18.32 -13.79
C PRO A 19 -1.34 16.91 -14.37
N LEU A 20 -1.62 15.94 -13.51
CA LEU A 20 -2.06 14.62 -13.95
C LEU A 20 -3.34 14.75 -14.78
N PRO A 21 -3.40 14.13 -15.97
CA PRO A 21 -4.55 14.28 -16.84
C PRO A 21 -5.78 13.61 -16.23
N SER A 22 -6.88 14.36 -16.17
CA SER A 22 -8.20 13.85 -15.80
C SER A 22 -9.06 13.68 -17.06
N GLY A 23 -9.22 12.44 -17.53
CA GLY A 23 -10.01 12.11 -18.73
C GLY A 23 -9.21 12.08 -20.03
N LEU A 24 -9.83 11.55 -21.09
CA LEU A 24 -9.16 11.22 -22.36
C LEU A 24 -8.57 12.44 -23.06
N LEU A 25 -9.33 13.54 -23.18
CA LEU A 25 -8.87 14.77 -23.85
C LEU A 25 -7.59 15.35 -23.20
N LYS A 26 -7.54 15.35 -21.86
CA LYS A 26 -6.35 15.80 -21.12
C LYS A 26 -5.20 14.81 -21.23
N GLY A 27 -5.50 13.51 -21.36
CA GLY A 27 -4.49 12.47 -21.59
C GLY A 27 -3.77 12.63 -22.94
N ILE A 28 -4.45 13.17 -23.95
CA ILE A 28 -3.85 13.44 -25.27
C ILE A 28 -3.02 14.73 -25.24
N THR A 29 -3.48 15.77 -24.54
CA THR A 29 -2.83 17.10 -24.53
C THR A 29 -1.72 17.25 -23.50
N THR A 30 -1.68 16.42 -22.46
CA THR A 30 -0.66 16.52 -21.39
C THR A 30 0.77 16.36 -21.94
N PRO A 31 1.74 17.15 -21.46
CA PRO A 31 3.14 16.98 -21.82
C PRO A 31 3.82 15.83 -21.07
N LEU A 32 3.16 15.19 -20.09
CA LEU A 32 3.74 14.10 -19.31
C LEU A 32 4.12 12.89 -20.17
N PHE A 33 3.25 12.51 -21.10
CA PHE A 33 3.45 11.33 -21.95
C PHE A 33 3.99 11.70 -23.33
N THR A 34 4.92 10.89 -23.84
CA THR A 34 5.47 11.07 -25.19
C THR A 34 4.40 10.77 -26.24
N PHE A 35 4.52 11.36 -27.43
CA PHE A 35 3.60 11.08 -28.54
C PHE A 35 3.60 9.58 -28.90
N GLY A 36 4.78 8.96 -28.94
CA GLY A 36 4.91 7.52 -29.17
C GLY A 36 4.14 6.68 -28.15
N ASP A 37 4.25 6.99 -26.86
CA ASP A 37 3.53 6.24 -25.82
C ASP A 37 2.01 6.51 -25.83
N LYS A 38 1.57 7.69 -26.25
CA LYS A 38 0.16 8.00 -26.47
C LYS A 38 -0.45 7.18 -27.61
N ILE A 39 0.29 6.95 -28.70
CA ILE A 39 -0.16 6.03 -29.76
C ILE A 39 -0.09 4.60 -29.27
N ARG A 40 1.00 4.23 -28.59
CA ARG A 40 1.26 2.91 -28.03
C ARG A 40 0.06 2.44 -27.20
N ILE A 41 -0.48 3.28 -26.32
CA ILE A 41 -1.58 2.89 -25.42
C ILE A 41 -2.88 2.54 -26.15
N LEU A 42 -3.12 3.04 -27.38
CA LEU A 42 -4.29 2.68 -28.17
C LEU A 42 -4.28 1.19 -28.57
N GLY A 43 -3.09 0.61 -28.75
CA GLY A 43 -2.90 -0.82 -29.03
C GLY A 43 -2.87 -1.69 -27.77
N GLU A 44 -2.97 -1.13 -26.56
CA GLU A 44 -2.95 -1.88 -25.30
C GLU A 44 -4.00 -3.01 -25.21
N PRO A 45 -5.25 -2.82 -25.69
CA PRO A 45 -6.28 -3.86 -25.68
C PRO A 45 -5.91 -5.16 -26.38
N PHE A 46 -5.02 -5.10 -27.37
CA PHE A 46 -4.65 -6.23 -28.23
C PHE A 46 -3.33 -6.89 -27.81
N ARG A 47 -2.68 -6.42 -26.73
CA ARG A 47 -1.41 -6.99 -26.26
C ARG A 47 -1.63 -8.30 -25.51
N LYS A 48 -0.74 -9.25 -25.76
CA LYS A 48 -0.70 -10.53 -25.05
C LYS A 48 -0.53 -10.33 -23.55
N ARG A 49 -1.15 -11.22 -22.78
CA ARG A 49 -1.02 -11.30 -21.32
C ARG A 49 0.40 -11.72 -20.95
N GLY A 50 0.94 -11.17 -19.86
CA GLY A 50 2.18 -11.64 -19.25
C GLY A 50 2.02 -13.04 -18.67
N THR A 51 3.03 -13.89 -18.82
CA THR A 51 3.08 -15.26 -18.30
C THR A 51 3.96 -15.40 -17.05
N ASN A 52 4.82 -14.41 -16.77
CA ASN A 52 5.64 -14.41 -15.57
C ASN A 52 4.79 -13.98 -14.35
N PRO A 53 4.56 -14.85 -13.36
CA PRO A 53 3.77 -14.51 -12.17
C PRO A 53 4.47 -13.46 -11.28
N ASP A 54 5.79 -13.32 -11.40
CA ASP A 54 6.60 -12.39 -10.63
C ASP A 54 7.06 -11.19 -11.46
N GLU A 55 6.35 -10.88 -12.56
CA GLU A 55 6.59 -9.67 -13.36
C GLU A 55 6.48 -8.42 -12.47
N THR A 56 7.56 -7.63 -12.45
CA THR A 56 7.62 -6.38 -11.71
C THR A 56 6.68 -5.35 -12.33
N LEU A 57 6.25 -4.39 -11.54
CA LEU A 57 5.37 -3.35 -12.01
C LEU A 57 6.00 -2.52 -13.14
N ALA A 58 7.30 -2.23 -13.05
CA ALA A 58 8.03 -1.56 -14.12
C ALA A 58 7.99 -2.36 -15.44
N GLN A 59 8.27 -3.67 -15.40
CA GLN A 59 8.25 -4.53 -16.58
C GLN A 59 6.86 -4.56 -17.25
N LEU A 60 5.82 -4.77 -16.45
CA LEU A 60 4.44 -4.81 -16.93
C LEU A 60 4.02 -3.49 -17.59
N VAL A 61 4.38 -2.35 -16.99
CA VAL A 61 4.04 -1.02 -17.51
C VAL A 61 4.83 -0.70 -18.78
N LEU A 62 6.12 -1.01 -18.84
CA LEU A 62 6.93 -0.82 -20.06
C LEU A 62 6.38 -1.64 -21.23
N ARG A 63 6.03 -2.91 -20.96
CA ARG A 63 5.45 -3.81 -21.95
C ARG A 63 4.09 -3.33 -22.44
N ARG A 64 3.24 -2.76 -21.59
CA ARG A 64 1.85 -2.41 -21.94
C ARG A 64 1.57 -0.94 -22.26
N MET A 65 2.27 -0.02 -21.63
CA MET A 65 1.96 1.41 -21.68
C MET A 65 3.13 2.23 -22.23
N GLY A 66 4.37 1.84 -21.90
CA GLY A 66 5.59 2.50 -22.36
C GLY A 66 6.31 3.29 -21.27
N LYS A 67 7.44 3.89 -21.63
CA LYS A 67 8.40 4.47 -20.69
C LYS A 67 7.89 5.73 -20.00
N SER A 68 7.25 6.63 -20.74
CA SER A 68 6.73 7.87 -20.14
C SER A 68 5.55 7.64 -19.18
N PHE A 69 4.77 6.56 -19.35
CA PHE A 69 3.77 6.16 -18.36
C PHE A 69 4.40 5.58 -17.11
N LEU A 70 5.50 4.83 -17.24
CA LEU A 70 6.29 4.40 -16.08
C LEU A 70 6.79 5.64 -15.33
N ASP A 71 7.49 6.55 -16.01
CA ASP A 71 8.21 7.65 -15.37
C ASP A 71 7.32 8.72 -14.74
N TYR A 72 6.16 9.01 -15.36
CA TYR A 72 5.35 10.17 -14.95
C TYR A 72 3.96 9.82 -14.42
N ALA A 73 3.59 8.53 -14.40
CA ALA A 73 2.33 8.11 -13.78
C ALA A 73 2.55 7.02 -12.74
N ILE A 74 3.22 5.93 -13.09
CA ILE A 74 3.34 4.77 -12.21
C ILE A 74 4.42 4.99 -11.15
N ASP A 75 5.62 5.42 -11.53
CA ASP A 75 6.71 5.66 -10.61
C ASP A 75 6.34 6.70 -9.53
N PRO A 76 5.80 7.89 -9.87
CA PRO A 76 5.35 8.85 -8.85
C PRO A 76 4.20 8.32 -7.98
N PHE A 77 3.32 7.50 -8.54
CA PHE A 77 2.23 6.87 -7.78
C PHE A 77 2.77 5.86 -6.77
N ILE A 78 3.74 5.03 -7.16
CA ILE A 78 4.37 4.04 -6.28
C ILE A 78 5.22 4.70 -5.21
N MET A 79 5.95 5.75 -5.57
CA MET A 79 6.67 6.58 -4.60
C MET A 79 5.68 7.18 -3.58
N GLY A 80 4.54 7.71 -4.01
CA GLY A 80 3.54 8.30 -3.11
C GLY A 80 2.76 7.31 -2.23
N VAL A 81 2.60 6.04 -2.64
CA VAL A 81 1.82 5.04 -1.89
C VAL A 81 2.69 4.11 -1.07
N TYR A 82 3.81 3.67 -1.63
CA TYR A 82 4.69 2.65 -1.03
C TYR A 82 6.06 3.21 -0.63
N SER A 83 6.41 4.45 -1.02
CA SER A 83 7.79 4.96 -0.92
C SER A 83 8.81 3.96 -1.51
N GLY A 84 8.42 3.31 -2.60
CA GLY A 84 9.14 2.16 -3.16
C GLY A 84 9.51 2.32 -4.63
N ASP A 85 10.20 1.31 -5.15
CA ASP A 85 10.68 1.25 -6.54
C ASP A 85 9.80 0.28 -7.36
N PRO A 86 9.14 0.73 -8.44
CA PRO A 86 8.32 -0.13 -9.29
C PRO A 86 9.10 -1.27 -9.95
N ALA A 87 10.43 -1.18 -10.07
CA ALA A 87 11.29 -2.24 -10.57
C ALA A 87 11.53 -3.37 -9.54
N ARG A 88 11.17 -3.17 -8.28
CA ARG A 88 11.29 -4.19 -7.21
C ARG A 88 9.95 -4.79 -6.80
N LEU A 89 8.84 -4.11 -7.10
CA LEU A 89 7.51 -4.53 -6.68
C LEU A 89 6.90 -5.53 -7.67
N VAL A 90 6.61 -6.74 -7.19
CA VAL A 90 5.86 -7.75 -7.94
C VAL A 90 4.41 -7.32 -8.09
N THR A 91 3.92 -7.25 -9.34
CA THR A 91 2.62 -6.61 -9.66
C THR A 91 1.43 -7.30 -9.00
N ARG A 92 1.43 -8.63 -8.93
CA ARG A 92 0.33 -9.40 -8.31
C ARG A 92 0.14 -9.10 -6.82
N HIS A 93 1.22 -8.71 -6.14
CA HIS A 93 1.20 -8.38 -4.70
C HIS A 93 0.99 -6.89 -4.46
N ALA A 94 1.68 -6.02 -5.21
CA ALA A 94 1.58 -4.58 -5.04
C ALA A 94 0.26 -4.01 -5.59
N LEU A 95 -0.14 -4.41 -6.80
CA LEU A 95 -1.34 -3.89 -7.47
C LEU A 95 -2.24 -5.05 -7.98
N PRO A 96 -2.82 -5.87 -7.08
CA PRO A 96 -3.61 -7.04 -7.45
C PRO A 96 -4.82 -6.71 -8.35
N LYS A 97 -5.39 -5.51 -8.18
CA LYS A 97 -6.48 -5.03 -9.04
C LYS A 97 -6.02 -4.72 -10.47
N LEU A 98 -4.78 -4.25 -10.65
CA LEU A 98 -4.22 -4.00 -11.98
C LEU A 98 -3.82 -5.32 -12.64
N TYR A 99 -3.13 -6.19 -11.90
CA TYR A 99 -2.77 -7.54 -12.34
C TYR A 99 -4.01 -8.33 -12.80
N SER A 100 -5.08 -8.33 -12.01
CA SER A 100 -6.33 -9.01 -12.40
C SER A 100 -7.02 -8.42 -13.63
N LEU A 101 -6.85 -7.12 -13.93
CA LEU A 101 -7.39 -6.55 -15.18
C LEU A 101 -6.76 -7.21 -16.40
N GLU A 102 -5.42 -7.33 -16.44
CA GLU A 102 -4.73 -8.05 -17.51
C GLU A 102 -5.09 -9.54 -17.50
N GLN A 103 -4.96 -10.22 -16.35
CA GLN A 103 -5.07 -11.68 -16.31
C GLN A 103 -6.50 -12.18 -16.55
N THR A 104 -7.53 -11.43 -16.13
CA THR A 104 -8.93 -11.80 -16.36
C THR A 104 -9.42 -11.31 -17.72
N TYR A 105 -9.15 -10.04 -18.08
CA TYR A 105 -9.78 -9.39 -19.25
C TYR A 105 -8.85 -9.23 -20.46
N GLY A 106 -7.54 -9.50 -20.30
CA GLY A 106 -6.52 -9.38 -21.34
C GLY A 106 -5.93 -7.97 -21.51
N SER A 107 -6.53 -6.96 -20.90
CA SER A 107 -6.13 -5.57 -21.07
C SER A 107 -6.60 -4.68 -19.92
N PHE A 108 -5.88 -3.59 -19.69
CA PHE A 108 -6.24 -2.58 -18.70
C PHE A 108 -7.43 -1.75 -19.18
N ILE A 109 -7.40 -1.26 -20.42
CA ILE A 109 -8.48 -0.43 -20.96
C ILE A 109 -9.74 -1.27 -21.13
N GLY A 110 -9.65 -2.39 -21.85
CA GLY A 110 -10.79 -3.29 -22.08
C GLY A 110 -11.33 -3.89 -20.78
N GLY A 111 -10.45 -4.23 -19.84
CA GLY A 111 -10.85 -4.69 -18.51
C GLY A 111 -11.58 -3.63 -17.70
N ALA A 112 -11.11 -2.38 -17.71
CA ALA A 112 -11.77 -1.28 -17.01
C ALA A 112 -13.17 -0.99 -17.57
N ILE A 113 -13.31 -1.01 -18.90
CA ILE A 113 -14.60 -0.84 -19.58
C ILE A 113 -15.56 -1.97 -19.20
N LYS A 114 -15.15 -3.24 -19.37
CA LYS A 114 -15.96 -4.42 -19.01
C LYS A 114 -16.38 -4.42 -17.55
N LYS A 115 -15.47 -4.02 -16.65
CA LYS A 115 -15.75 -3.90 -15.21
C LYS A 115 -16.74 -2.76 -14.90
N GLY A 116 -16.70 -1.68 -15.67
CA GLY A 116 -17.62 -0.55 -15.55
C GLY A 116 -19.09 -0.93 -15.79
N PHE A 117 -19.34 -1.93 -16.64
CA PHE A 117 -20.68 -2.43 -16.93
C PHE A 117 -21.22 -3.44 -15.91
N LYS A 118 -20.41 -3.92 -14.97
CA LYS A 118 -20.87 -4.83 -13.92
C LYS A 118 -21.70 -4.07 -12.88
N LYS A 119 -22.87 -4.63 -12.51
CA LYS A 119 -23.69 -4.11 -11.41
C LYS A 119 -22.88 -4.16 -10.11
N LYS A 120 -22.80 -3.02 -9.43
CA LYS A 120 -22.17 -2.91 -8.11
C LYS A 120 -23.11 -3.43 -7.04
N SER A 121 -22.57 -4.12 -6.05
CA SER A 121 -23.30 -4.52 -4.85
C SER A 121 -23.73 -3.29 -4.02
N PRO A 122 -24.77 -3.41 -3.17
CA PRO A 122 -25.17 -2.33 -2.26
C PRO A 122 -24.04 -1.82 -1.36
N ARG A 123 -23.11 -2.71 -0.96
CA ARG A 123 -21.92 -2.35 -0.17
C ARG A 123 -20.94 -1.50 -0.98
N GLU A 124 -20.70 -1.85 -2.24
CA GLU A 124 -19.82 -1.09 -3.12
C GLU A 124 -20.38 0.30 -3.45
N LEU A 125 -21.71 0.46 -3.44
CA LEU A 125 -22.36 1.76 -3.64
C LEU A 125 -22.18 2.69 -2.43
N LYS A 126 -22.01 2.15 -1.22
CA LYS A 126 -21.74 2.95 0.01
C LYS A 126 -20.30 3.47 0.07
N ALA A 127 -19.36 2.87 -0.67
CA ALA A 127 -17.97 3.27 -0.65
C ALA A 127 -17.76 4.57 -1.46
N THR A 128 -17.55 5.69 -0.77
CA THR A 128 -17.18 6.95 -1.43
C THR A 128 -15.70 6.94 -1.82
N ARG A 129 -15.35 7.61 -2.92
CA ARG A 129 -13.94 7.78 -3.36
C ARG A 129 -13.30 9.07 -2.83
N LYS A 130 -13.96 9.73 -1.87
CA LYS A 130 -13.48 11.00 -1.33
C LYS A 130 -12.35 10.72 -0.34
N VAL A 131 -11.31 11.55 -0.41
CA VAL A 131 -10.29 11.60 0.64
C VAL A 131 -10.89 12.37 1.81
N PHE A 132 -10.77 11.83 3.02
CA PHE A 132 -11.25 12.46 4.24
C PHE A 132 -10.25 12.21 5.38
N SER A 133 -10.36 13.03 6.42
CA SER A 133 -9.62 12.87 7.68
C SER A 133 -10.56 13.13 8.85
N VAL A 134 -10.09 12.90 10.07
CA VAL A 134 -10.84 13.15 11.30
C VAL A 134 -10.53 14.56 11.80
N LYS A 135 -11.55 15.24 12.35
CA LYS A 135 -11.36 16.54 13.00
C LYS A 135 -10.38 16.36 14.17
N GLY A 136 -9.29 17.12 14.19
CA GLY A 136 -8.21 16.94 15.17
C GLY A 136 -7.07 16.02 14.72
N GLY A 137 -7.17 15.43 13.53
CA GLY A 137 -6.16 14.51 12.97
C GLY A 137 -6.52 13.04 13.17
N LEU A 138 -5.76 12.15 12.52
CA LEU A 138 -6.02 10.70 12.58
C LEU A 138 -5.74 10.10 13.96
N SER A 139 -4.98 10.79 14.82
CA SER A 139 -4.78 10.41 16.23
C SER A 139 -6.09 10.31 17.00
N GLU A 140 -7.10 11.12 16.68
CA GLU A 140 -8.41 11.08 17.33
C GLU A 140 -9.14 9.75 17.09
N LEU A 141 -8.96 9.15 15.91
CA LEU A 141 -9.50 7.81 15.64
C LEU A 141 -8.84 6.76 16.55
N ILE A 142 -7.53 6.86 16.74
CA ILE A 142 -6.77 5.95 17.61
C ILE A 142 -7.16 6.15 19.07
N ASN A 143 -7.29 7.39 19.53
CA ASN A 143 -7.74 7.74 20.88
C ASN A 143 -9.14 7.18 21.16
N ALA A 144 -10.05 7.31 20.20
CA ALA A 144 -11.41 6.77 20.32
C ALA A 144 -11.41 5.24 20.48
N LEU A 145 -10.59 4.52 19.70
CA LEU A 145 -10.43 3.08 19.82
C LEU A 145 -9.82 2.68 21.17
N TYR A 146 -8.74 3.34 21.57
CA TYR A 146 -8.07 3.11 22.86
C TYR A 146 -9.03 3.26 24.04
N ASN A 147 -9.79 4.36 24.07
CA ASN A 147 -10.77 4.60 25.13
C ASN A 147 -11.95 3.62 25.08
N LYS A 148 -12.43 3.26 23.89
CA LYS A 148 -13.58 2.35 23.74
C LYS A 148 -13.26 0.91 24.11
N THR A 149 -12.02 0.47 23.89
CA THR A 149 -11.54 -0.87 24.27
C THR A 149 -11.24 -0.99 25.76
N GLY A 150 -11.08 0.13 26.48
CA GLY A 150 -10.73 0.14 27.90
C GLY A 150 -9.22 0.19 28.09
N LYS A 151 -8.75 1.20 28.82
CA LYS A 151 -7.30 1.52 28.96
C LYS A 151 -6.54 0.43 29.72
N GLU A 152 -7.21 -0.26 30.62
CA GLU A 152 -6.72 -1.39 31.41
C GLU A 152 -6.33 -2.60 30.56
N ASN A 153 -6.84 -2.69 29.32
CA ASN A 153 -6.53 -3.77 28.39
C ASN A 153 -5.25 -3.51 27.57
N PHE A 154 -4.52 -2.44 27.89
CA PHE A 154 -3.30 -2.05 27.17
C PHE A 154 -2.12 -1.94 28.12
N PHE A 155 -1.02 -2.58 27.72
CA PHE A 155 0.31 -2.32 28.27
C PHE A 155 1.05 -1.40 27.30
N LEU A 156 1.27 -0.15 27.71
CA LEU A 156 2.04 0.82 26.95
C LEU A 156 3.51 0.79 27.37
N SER A 157 4.40 1.20 26.47
CA SER A 157 5.86 1.21 26.73
C SER A 157 6.45 -0.16 27.10
N ALA A 158 5.79 -1.25 26.70
CA ALA A 158 6.30 -2.62 26.87
C ALA A 158 7.61 -2.79 26.08
N LYS A 159 8.70 -3.14 26.77
CA LYS A 159 10.02 -3.38 26.19
C LYS A 159 10.38 -4.86 26.26
N GLU A 160 11.28 -5.27 25.37
CA GLU A 160 11.86 -6.63 25.38
C GLU A 160 10.82 -7.76 25.30
N LEU A 161 9.71 -7.52 24.58
CA LEU A 161 8.66 -8.52 24.42
C LEU A 161 9.19 -9.82 23.79
N SER A 162 9.04 -10.90 24.55
CA SER A 162 9.25 -12.27 24.11
C SER A 162 7.98 -13.09 24.35
N VAL A 163 7.80 -14.16 23.57
CA VAL A 163 6.68 -15.08 23.78
C VAL A 163 7.20 -16.50 23.74
N GLU A 164 6.73 -17.32 24.67
CA GLU A 164 6.96 -18.75 24.70
C GLU A 164 5.64 -19.51 24.50
N TYR A 165 5.73 -20.70 23.93
CA TYR A 165 4.59 -21.61 23.79
C TYR A 165 4.86 -22.89 24.57
N VAL A 166 4.14 -23.04 25.69
CA VAL A 166 4.33 -24.13 26.65
C VAL A 166 2.95 -24.72 26.98
N ASP A 167 2.84 -26.05 26.94
CA ASP A 167 1.63 -26.80 27.30
C ASP A 167 0.32 -26.27 26.66
N GLY A 168 0.39 -25.89 25.38
CA GLY A 168 -0.79 -25.39 24.65
C GLY A 168 -1.20 -23.95 24.98
N LYS A 169 -0.34 -23.19 25.68
CA LYS A 169 -0.58 -21.80 26.07
C LYS A 169 0.58 -20.91 25.66
N TYR A 170 0.27 -19.63 25.44
CA TYR A 170 1.28 -18.61 25.18
C TYR A 170 1.57 -17.82 26.46
N PHE A 171 2.84 -17.55 26.71
CA PHE A 171 3.31 -16.71 27.80
C PHE A 171 4.09 -15.55 27.19
N SER A 172 3.50 -14.36 27.25
CA SER A 172 4.13 -13.12 26.76
C SER A 172 4.81 -12.42 27.92
N THR A 173 6.12 -12.25 27.84
CA THR A 173 6.94 -11.62 28.88
C THR A 173 7.52 -10.32 28.35
N PHE A 174 7.43 -9.25 29.12
CA PHE A 174 7.97 -7.94 28.77
C PHE A 174 8.25 -7.09 30.02
N LEU A 175 9.09 -6.07 29.86
CA LEU A 175 9.32 -5.06 30.89
C LEU A 175 8.35 -3.88 30.70
N ASN A 176 7.72 -3.46 31.80
CA ASN A 176 6.89 -2.25 31.82
C ASN A 176 7.78 -0.98 31.91
N SER A 177 7.16 0.20 31.88
CA SER A 177 7.87 1.49 31.89
C SER A 177 8.79 1.71 33.10
N ASP A 178 8.48 1.10 34.23
CA ASP A 178 9.25 1.13 35.48
C ASP A 178 10.33 0.03 35.59
N GLY A 179 10.43 -0.84 34.58
CA GLY A 179 11.35 -1.97 34.57
C GLY A 179 10.79 -3.23 35.23
N THR A 180 9.55 -3.22 35.72
CA THR A 180 8.90 -4.41 36.28
C THR A 180 8.62 -5.42 35.18
N GLU A 181 8.99 -6.69 35.39
CA GLU A 181 8.65 -7.78 34.48
C GLU A 181 7.17 -8.15 34.62
N ILE A 182 6.48 -8.23 33.49
CA ILE A 182 5.08 -8.62 33.39
C ILE A 182 4.98 -9.88 32.53
N ILE A 183 4.21 -10.85 33.00
CA ILE A 183 3.92 -12.09 32.29
C ILE A 183 2.42 -12.19 32.05
N VAL A 184 2.04 -12.33 30.78
CA VAL A 184 0.64 -12.48 30.37
C VAL A 184 0.44 -13.86 29.75
N LYS A 185 -0.46 -14.65 30.35
CA LYS A 185 -0.90 -15.95 29.84
C LYS A 185 -2.06 -15.77 28.87
N SER A 186 -1.99 -16.38 27.69
CA SER A 186 -3.07 -16.35 26.71
C SER A 186 -3.29 -17.68 25.97
N ASN A 187 -4.51 -17.88 25.46
CA ASN A 187 -4.89 -19.05 24.67
C ASN A 187 -4.57 -18.87 23.18
N LYS A 188 -4.46 -17.62 22.73
CA LYS A 188 -4.23 -17.25 21.33
C LYS A 188 -3.31 -16.04 21.31
N LEU A 189 -2.32 -16.08 20.42
CA LEU A 189 -1.43 -14.98 20.15
C LEU A 189 -1.77 -14.36 18.80
N ILE A 190 -1.93 -13.05 18.75
CA ILE A 190 -2.08 -12.27 17.51
C ILE A 190 -0.96 -11.24 17.52
N THR A 191 -0.09 -11.29 16.51
CA THR A 191 0.94 -10.27 16.31
C THR A 191 0.50 -9.31 15.21
N THR A 192 0.71 -8.02 15.47
CA THR A 192 0.51 -6.92 14.50
C THR A 192 1.77 -6.07 14.36
N THR A 193 2.91 -6.57 14.84
CA THR A 193 4.19 -5.86 14.80
C THR A 193 4.81 -5.89 13.41
N GLY A 194 5.78 -5.00 13.17
CA GLY A 194 6.61 -5.08 11.98
C GLY A 194 7.42 -6.39 11.96
N ALA A 195 7.66 -6.91 10.76
CA ALA A 195 8.33 -8.19 10.55
C ALA A 195 9.71 -8.29 11.22
N PHE A 196 10.42 -7.16 11.33
CA PHE A 196 11.72 -7.09 11.99
C PHE A 196 11.68 -7.48 13.48
N ALA A 197 10.53 -7.33 14.15
CA ALA A 197 10.36 -7.68 15.56
C ALA A 197 9.93 -9.15 15.78
N LEU A 198 9.42 -9.81 14.73
CA LEU A 198 8.83 -11.15 14.85
C LEU A 198 9.85 -12.22 15.25
N LYS A 199 11.13 -12.04 14.89
CA LYS A 199 12.19 -13.00 15.26
C LYS A 199 12.32 -13.15 16.78
N ASN A 200 12.11 -12.07 17.53
CA ASN A 200 12.21 -12.08 18.99
C ASN A 200 10.89 -12.54 19.63
N ILE A 201 9.75 -12.08 19.09
CA ILE A 201 8.42 -12.40 19.61
C ILE A 201 8.04 -13.87 19.35
N LEU A 202 8.36 -14.40 18.19
CA LEU A 202 7.99 -15.75 17.75
C LEU A 202 9.18 -16.71 17.76
N SER A 203 10.06 -16.59 18.76
CA SER A 203 11.29 -17.38 18.87
C SER A 203 11.06 -18.90 18.91
N PHE A 204 9.88 -19.33 19.34
CA PHE A 204 9.42 -20.73 19.34
C PHE A 204 9.05 -21.28 17.94
N ILE A 205 9.06 -20.45 16.90
CA ILE A 205 8.85 -20.88 15.50
C ILE A 205 10.20 -21.02 14.81
N ASP A 206 10.35 -22.09 14.01
CA ASP A 206 11.57 -22.34 13.23
C ASP A 206 11.98 -21.12 12.41
N LYS A 207 13.27 -20.75 12.51
CA LYS A 207 13.85 -19.60 11.80
C LYS A 207 13.62 -19.66 10.30
N GLU A 208 13.69 -20.85 9.70
CA GLU A 208 13.45 -21.04 8.26
C GLU A 208 12.04 -20.63 7.85
N LYS A 209 11.02 -20.96 8.67
CA LYS A 209 9.62 -20.58 8.44
C LYS A 209 9.39 -19.09 8.61
N LEU A 210 10.13 -18.44 9.51
CA LEU A 210 10.05 -16.99 9.72
C LEU A 210 10.83 -16.18 8.68
N SER A 211 11.88 -16.75 8.10
CA SER A 211 12.81 -16.04 7.22
C SER A 211 12.16 -15.28 6.04
N PRO A 212 11.10 -15.79 5.36
CA PRO A 212 10.48 -15.05 4.26
C PRO A 212 9.77 -13.79 4.73
N ILE A 213 9.39 -13.72 6.00
CA ILE A 213 8.69 -12.59 6.61
C ILE A 213 9.72 -11.63 7.22
N THR A 214 10.66 -12.14 8.02
CA THR A 214 11.64 -11.31 8.74
C THR A 214 12.66 -10.64 7.84
N ASN A 215 12.90 -11.19 6.64
CA ASN A 215 13.78 -10.60 5.62
C ASN A 215 13.07 -9.61 4.69
N LEU A 216 11.80 -9.25 4.97
CA LEU A 216 11.10 -8.26 4.16
C LEU A 216 11.80 -6.89 4.26
N PRO A 217 12.14 -6.27 3.11
CA PRO A 217 12.75 -4.95 3.10
C PRO A 217 11.71 -3.88 3.48
N TYR A 218 12.16 -2.89 4.26
CA TYR A 218 11.37 -1.71 4.63
C TYR A 218 11.90 -0.48 3.92
N ALA A 219 10.99 0.38 3.47
CA ALA A 219 11.32 1.71 2.98
C ALA A 219 11.43 2.67 4.17
N ASN A 220 12.57 3.35 4.30
CA ASN A 220 12.73 4.41 5.27
C ASN A 220 12.09 5.69 4.74
N VAL A 221 11.27 6.35 5.56
CA VAL A 221 10.55 7.57 5.20
C VAL A 221 10.80 8.61 6.28
N VAL A 222 11.11 9.83 5.84
CA VAL A 222 11.21 11.01 6.70
C VAL A 222 10.11 11.98 6.30
N GLU A 223 9.29 12.38 7.27
CA GLU A 223 8.28 13.42 7.08
C GLU A 223 8.82 14.75 7.58
N VAL A 224 8.78 15.79 6.74
CA VAL A 224 9.20 17.15 7.07
C VAL A 224 7.98 18.07 6.95
N VAL A 225 7.62 18.72 8.06
CA VAL A 225 6.50 19.67 8.11
C VAL A 225 7.06 21.08 8.11
N LEU A 226 6.70 21.86 7.08
CA LEU A 226 7.08 23.28 6.94
C LEU A 226 5.83 24.15 7.02
N GLY A 227 5.80 25.08 7.97
CA GLY A 227 4.77 26.12 8.07
C GLY A 227 5.31 27.44 7.53
N PHE A 228 4.54 28.10 6.67
CA PHE A 228 4.83 29.41 6.09
C PHE A 228 3.67 30.37 6.35
#